data_AF-A0A936KCL5-F1
#
_entry.id   AF-A0A936KCL5-F1
#
_cell.length_a   1.000
_cell.length_b   1.000
_cell.length_c   1.000
_cell.angle_alpha   90.00
_cell.angle_beta   90.00
_cell.angle_gamma   90.00
#
_symmetry.space_group_name_H-M   'P 1'
#
loop_
_entity.id
_entity.type
_entity.pdbx_description
1 polymer ?
#
loop_
_entity_poly.entity_id
_entity_poly.type
_entity_poly.pdbx_seq_one_letter_code
_entity_poly.pdbx_strand_id
1 'polypeptide(L)'
;MLTHEYTYAYAAVDVASGELDSLILPHVNTHCMPLFLNEVGLRHPNERIVMVLDGAGWHASGRLRPPANIRLLSLPPDADVRSFRGPVQSPCVA
;
A
#
# COMPACT_ATOMS: atom_id res chain seq x y z
N MET A 1 -14.86 20.50 -22.55
CA MET A 1 -13.69 20.19 -21.68
C MET A 1 -14.19 19.21 -20.64
N LEU A 2 -13.64 18.00 -20.61
CA LEU A 2 -13.97 16.97 -19.63
C LEU A 2 -12.89 16.99 -18.55
N THR A 3 -13.30 17.07 -17.29
CA THR A 3 -12.40 16.96 -16.14
C THR A 3 -12.59 15.59 -15.53
N HIS A 4 -11.50 14.86 -15.32
CA HIS A 4 -11.54 13.56 -14.66
C HIS A 4 -11.27 13.77 -13.18
N GLU A 5 -12.19 13.31 -12.34
CA GLU A 5 -12.03 13.25 -10.90
C GLU A 5 -11.65 11.82 -10.50
N TYR A 6 -10.68 11.71 -9.60
CA TYR A 6 -10.16 10.44 -9.13
C TYR A 6 -10.14 10.44 -7.60
N THR A 7 -10.60 9.33 -7.02
CA THR A 7 -10.43 9.03 -5.60
C THR A 7 -9.33 8.00 -5.44
N TYR A 8 -8.35 8.28 -4.59
CA TYR A 8 -7.23 7.36 -4.38
C TYR A 8 -7.38 6.64 -3.04
N ALA A 9 -7.52 5.33 -3.12
CA ALA A 9 -7.55 4.45 -1.97
C ALA A 9 -6.18 3.78 -1.76
N TYR A 10 -5.71 3.83 -0.53
CA TYR A 10 -4.58 3.06 -0.03
C TYR A 10 -5.15 1.95 0.85
N ALA A 11 -4.64 0.74 0.70
CA ALA A 11 -5.13 -0.42 1.41
C ALA A 11 -4.02 -1.42 1.68
N ALA A 12 -4.12 -2.13 2.81
CA ALA A 12 -3.29 -3.29 3.17
C ALA A 12 -4.18 -4.31 3.88
N VAL A 13 -3.95 -5.59 3.60
CA VAL A 13 -4.71 -6.69 4.19
C VAL A 13 -3.79 -7.57 5.01
N ASP A 14 -4.18 -7.89 6.25
CA ASP A 14 -3.54 -8.97 6.99
C ASP A 14 -3.96 -10.32 6.39
N VAL A 15 -2.97 -11.08 5.93
CA VAL A 15 -3.17 -12.37 5.28
C VAL A 15 -3.72 -13.42 6.25
N ALA A 16 -3.43 -13.30 7.55
CA ALA A 16 -3.85 -14.29 8.54
C ALA A 16 -5.31 -14.09 8.98
N SER A 17 -5.68 -12.86 9.34
CA SER A 17 -7.03 -12.55 9.85
C SER A 17 -8.01 -12.07 8.77
N GLY A 18 -7.50 -11.56 7.63
CA GLY A 18 -8.31 -10.88 6.62
C GLY A 18 -8.70 -9.44 7.00
N GLU A 19 -8.13 -8.88 8.06
CA GLU A 19 -8.36 -7.48 8.45
C GLU A 19 -7.82 -6.52 7.39
N LEU A 20 -8.57 -5.45 7.12
CA LEU A 20 -8.27 -4.46 6.09
C LEU A 20 -8.03 -3.09 6.71
N ASP A 21 -6.83 -2.57 6.53
CA ASP A 21 -6.51 -1.18 6.76
C ASP A 21 -6.64 -0.40 5.46
N SER A 22 -7.34 0.74 5.50
CA SER A 22 -7.43 1.63 4.34
C SER A 22 -7.50 3.11 4.69
N LEU A 23 -7.07 3.94 3.74
CA LEU A 23 -7.20 5.39 3.75
C LEU A 23 -7.59 5.91 2.36
N ILE A 24 -8.46 6.92 2.34
CA ILE A 24 -8.67 7.74 1.14
C ILE A 24 -7.79 8.98 1.25
N LEU A 25 -6.88 9.15 0.29
CA LEU A 25 -5.94 10.27 0.25
C LEU A 25 -6.09 11.05 -1.07
N PRO A 26 -5.74 12.34 -1.09
CA PRO A 26 -5.98 13.20 -2.25
C PRO A 26 -5.13 12.84 -3.48
N HIS A 27 -4.02 12.11 -3.32
CA HIS A 27 -3.09 11.79 -4.41
C HIS A 27 -2.40 10.42 -4.24
N VAL A 28 -1.96 9.82 -5.35
CA VAL A 28 -0.98 8.70 -5.37
C VAL A 28 0.42 9.26 -5.56
N ASN A 29 1.17 9.40 -4.47
CA ASN A 29 2.53 9.94 -4.51
C ASN A 29 3.37 9.54 -3.28
N THR A 30 4.64 9.93 -3.32
CA THR A 30 5.62 9.66 -2.25
C THR A 30 5.39 10.45 -0.97
N HIS A 31 4.45 11.41 -0.96
CA HIS A 31 4.08 12.16 0.25
C HIS A 31 2.93 11.48 1.01
N CYS A 32 1.98 10.88 0.28
CA CYS A 32 0.83 10.19 0.85
C CYS A 32 1.17 8.77 1.34
N MET A 33 2.09 8.07 0.66
CA MET A 33 2.50 6.71 1.07
C MET A 33 3.05 6.63 2.52
N PRO A 34 3.96 7.53 2.98
CA PRO A 34 4.36 7.56 4.38
C PRO A 34 3.20 7.75 5.36
N LEU A 35 2.19 8.54 5.00
CA LEU A 35 1.01 8.75 5.88
C LEU A 35 0.26 7.44 6.07
N PHE A 36 0.04 6.69 5.00
CA PHE A 36 -0.58 5.38 5.07
C PHE A 36 0.24 4.39 5.90
N LEU A 37 1.55 4.30 5.68
CA LEU A 37 2.43 3.43 6.47
C LEU A 37 2.43 3.77 7.96
N ASN A 38 2.45 5.06 8.30
CA ASN A 38 2.39 5.51 9.69
C ASN A 38 1.06 5.13 10.34
N GLU A 39 -0.05 5.30 9.63
CA GLU A 39 -1.38 4.94 10.14
C GLU A 39 -1.47 3.44 10.46
N VAL A 40 -1.04 2.57 9.54
CA VAL A 40 -0.99 1.12 9.78
C VAL A 40 -0.08 0.79 10.97
N GLY A 41 1.10 1.43 11.03
CA GLY A 41 2.04 1.22 12.13
C GLY A 41 1.49 1.63 13.49
N LEU A 42 0.67 2.68 13.54
CA LEU A 42 0.01 3.17 14.75
C LEU A 42 -1.18 2.32 15.18
N ARG A 43 -1.91 1.71 14.23
CA ARG A 43 -3.02 0.79 14.52
C ARG A 43 -2.54 -0.55 15.08
N HIS A 44 -1.35 -0.99 14.66
CA HIS A 44 -0.74 -2.25 15.07
C HIS A 44 0.60 -2.06 15.82
N PRO A 45 0.62 -1.33 16.96
CA PRO A 45 1.87 -0.92 17.62
C PRO A 45 2.64 -2.08 18.25
N ASN A 46 1.97 -3.21 18.53
CA ASN A 46 2.57 -4.39 19.16
C ASN A 46 2.95 -5.48 18.15
N GLU A 47 2.71 -5.25 16.86
CA GLU A 47 2.97 -6.22 15.80
C GLU A 47 4.27 -5.89 15.07
N ARG A 48 4.86 -6.90 14.41
CA ARG A 48 5.97 -6.70 13.46
C ARG A 48 5.47 -7.04 12.07
N ILE A 49 5.18 -6.00 11.29
CA ILE A 49 4.51 -6.12 10.01
C ILE A 49 5.56 -6.24 8.91
N VAL A 50 5.41 -7.26 8.06
CA VAL A 50 6.10 -7.35 6.77
C VAL A 50 5.09 -6.98 5.70
N MET A 51 5.22 -5.78 5.14
CA MET A 51 4.31 -5.29 4.09
C MET A 51 4.93 -5.55 2.73
N VAL A 52 4.21 -6.31 1.90
CA VAL A 52 4.62 -6.65 0.54
C VAL A 52 4.13 -5.56 -0.42
N LEU A 53 4.96 -5.15 -1.37
CA LEU A 53 4.64 -4.08 -2.32
C LEU A 53 4.79 -4.60 -3.76
N ASP A 54 3.88 -4.19 -4.63
CA ASP A 54 3.82 -4.57 -6.05
C ASP A 54 4.94 -3.95 -6.92
N GLY A 55 5.80 -3.13 -6.35
CA GLY A 55 6.92 -2.49 -7.07
C GLY A 55 6.51 -1.27 -7.91
N ALA A 56 5.29 -0.73 -7.77
CA ALA A 56 4.92 0.51 -8.44
C ALA A 56 5.89 1.66 -8.11
N GLY A 57 6.12 2.58 -9.06
CA GLY A 57 7.20 3.59 -8.97
C GLY A 57 7.13 4.50 -7.72
N TRP A 58 5.95 4.68 -7.13
CA TRP A 58 5.76 5.44 -5.89
C TRP A 58 6.11 4.66 -4.61
N HIS A 59 6.21 3.32 -4.68
CA HIS A 59 6.70 2.46 -3.60
C HIS A 59 8.23 2.49 -3.48
N ALA A 60 8.94 2.76 -4.58
CA ALA A 60 10.40 2.66 -4.67
C ALA A 60 11.15 4.00 -4.47
N SER A 61 10.53 4.98 -3.82
CA SER A 61 11.29 6.19 -3.48
C SER A 61 12.30 5.81 -2.40
N GLY A 62 13.61 5.93 -2.66
CA GLY A 62 14.67 5.68 -1.67
C GLY A 62 14.63 6.59 -0.43
N ARG A 63 13.57 7.39 -0.27
CA ARG A 63 13.27 8.27 0.85
C ARG A 63 12.09 7.77 1.70
N LEU A 64 11.43 6.68 1.32
CA LEU A 64 10.34 6.11 2.09
C LEU A 64 10.91 5.52 3.39
N ARG A 65 10.56 6.13 4.52
CA ARG A 65 10.97 5.67 5.85
C ARG A 65 9.75 5.07 6.54
N PRO A 66 9.57 3.74 6.53
CA PRO A 66 8.47 3.12 7.25
C PRO A 66 8.66 3.26 8.78
N PRO A 67 7.58 3.15 9.57
CA PRO A 67 7.64 2.99 11.02
C PRO A 67 8.57 1.85 11.44
N ALA A 68 9.09 1.91 12.67
CA ALA A 68 10.04 0.91 13.19
C ALA A 68 9.47 -0.53 13.25
N ASN A 69 8.14 -0.65 13.35
CA ASN A 69 7.43 -1.93 13.36
C ASN A 69 7.05 -2.45 11.97
N ILE A 70 7.33 -1.70 10.89
CA ILE A 70 7.01 -2.10 9.52
C ILE A 70 8.29 -2.30 8.71
N ARG A 71 8.41 -3.46 8.07
CA ARG A 71 9.44 -3.75 7.07
C ARG A 71 8.80 -3.92 5.70
N LEU A 72 9.28 -3.16 4.73
CA LEU A 72 8.80 -3.22 3.34
C LEU A 72 9.56 -4.29 2.56
N LEU A 73 8.83 -5.10 1.79
CA LEU A 73 9.37 -6.11 0.87
C LEU A 73 8.79 -5.86 -0.52
N SER A 74 9.63 -5.63 -1.52
CA SER A 74 9.17 -5.53 -2.91
C SER A 74 9.06 -6.92 -3.53
N LEU A 75 7.99 -7.15 -4.28
CA LEU A 75 7.86 -8.35 -5.10
C LEU A 75 8.95 -8.41 -6.18
N PRO A 76 9.44 -9.62 -6.54
CA PRO A 76 10.27 -9.81 -7.72
C PRO A 76 9.56 -9.28 -8.98
N PRO A 77 10.28 -8.74 -9.98
CA PRO A 77 9.70 -8.21 -11.21
C PRO A 77 8.83 -9.21 -11.98
N ASP A 78 9.15 -10.50 -11.89
CA ASP A 78 8.49 -11.60 -12.60
C ASP A 78 7.44 -12.34 -11.73
N ALA A 79 7.11 -11.83 -10.54
CA ALA A 79 6.10 -12.43 -9.69
C ALA A 79 4.70 -12.24 -10.30
N ASP A 80 4.07 -13.33 -10.73
CA ASP A 80 2.73 -13.30 -11.29
C ASP A 80 1.66 -13.16 -10.19
N VAL A 81 1.24 -11.91 -9.93
CA VAL A 81 0.16 -11.58 -8.97
C VAL A 81 -1.26 -11.83 -9.52
N ARG A 82 -1.39 -12.40 -10.73
CA ARG A 82 -2.70 -12.56 -11.41
C ARG A 82 -3.66 -13.52 -10.71
N SER A 83 -3.19 -14.35 -9.78
CA SER A 83 -4.06 -15.21 -8.94
C SER A 83 -4.97 -14.44 -7.98
N PHE A 84 -4.79 -13.12 -7.78
CA PHE A 84 -5.53 -12.31 -6.80
C PHE A 84 -6.49 -11.27 -7.41
N ARG A 85 -6.71 -11.25 -8.73
CA ARG A 85 -7.55 -10.23 -9.37
C ARG A 85 -9.03 -10.62 -9.47
N GLY A 86 -9.85 -10.09 -8.56
CA GLY A 86 -11.27 -9.82 -8.78
C GLY A 86 -11.49 -8.57 -9.67
N PRO A 87 -12.73 -8.28 -10.11
CA PRO A 87 -13.03 -7.39 -11.25
C PRO A 87 -12.95 -5.88 -10.96
N VAL A 88 -12.13 -5.45 -9.99
CA VAL A 88 -11.99 -4.02 -9.66
C VAL A 88 -10.62 -3.54 -10.11
N GLN A 89 -10.57 -2.65 -11.10
CA GLN A 89 -9.37 -1.88 -11.40
C GLN A 89 -9.11 -0.89 -10.25
N SER A 90 -8.39 -1.33 -9.21
CA SER A 90 -7.80 -0.45 -8.19
C SER A 90 -6.28 -0.47 -8.32
N PRO A 91 -5.59 0.69 -8.38
CA PRO A 91 -4.16 0.77 -8.66
C PRO A 91 -3.27 0.57 -7.42
N CYS A 92 -3.77 -0.02 -6.33
CA CYS A 92 -3.00 -0.18 -5.10
C CYS A 92 -3.18 -1.61 -4.57
N VAL A 93 -2.16 -2.44 -4.79
CA VAL A 93 -1.90 -3.60 -3.94
C VAL A 93 -0.77 -3.20 -3.00
N ALA A 94 -1.07 -3.16 -1.70
CA ALA A 94 -0.14 -3.68 -0.70
C ALA A 94 -0.66 -5.06 -0.31
#